data_AF-A0A7W1G569-F1
#
_entry.id   AF-A0A7W1G569-F1
#
_cell.length_a   1.000
_cell.length_b   1.000
_cell.length_c   1.000
_cell.angle_alpha   90.00
_cell.angle_beta   90.00
_cell.angle_gamma   90.00
#
_symmetry.space_group_name_H-M   'P 1'
#
loop_
_entity.id
_entity.type
_entity.pdbx_description
1 polymer ?
#
loop_
_entity_poly.entity_id
_entity_poly.type
_entity_poly.pdbx_seq_one_letter_code
_entity_poly.pdbx_strand_id
1 'polypeptide(L)'
;FDIAHLGGDHVVASLVQFTGGVPNKDGYRRFRVRGPDGDNDPGNNDFAAMREVVGRRYRRLIDEGTPLPDLVLIDGGHGQVRMAVEALEEAGVLLPCIIGLAKREETIIRADGAEVVVSRRDQGLKLLMYVRDEAHRFCRRYFHLLQRKALDQPPAGSKGNNLRRSRRSLPRNR
;
A
#
# COMPACT_ATOMS: atom_id res chain seq x y z
N PHE A 1 -0.83 8.00 -1.27
CA PHE A 1 -0.79 6.56 -1.55
C PHE A 1 0.60 6.18 -1.97
N ASP A 2 1.09 5.03 -1.55
CA ASP A 2 2.35 4.41 -1.99
C ASP A 2 2.09 2.93 -2.26
N ILE A 3 2.60 2.41 -3.38
CA ILE A 3 2.51 0.99 -3.75
C ILE A 3 3.88 0.36 -3.57
N ALA A 4 3.92 -0.77 -2.88
CA ALA A 4 5.13 -1.57 -2.73
C ALA A 4 4.86 -3.02 -3.10
N HIS A 5 5.82 -3.59 -3.83
CA HIS A 5 5.87 -5.02 -4.12
C HIS A 5 6.56 -5.75 -2.98
N LEU A 6 5.91 -6.77 -2.42
CA LEU A 6 6.62 -7.76 -1.64
C LEU A 6 7.21 -8.79 -2.59
N GLY A 7 8.51 -9.09 -2.47
CA GLY A 7 9.14 -10.14 -3.27
C GLY A 7 8.29 -11.42 -3.25
N GLY A 8 7.80 -11.83 -4.43
CA GLY A 8 6.68 -12.76 -4.62
C GLY A 8 5.47 -12.10 -5.27
N ASP A 9 4.27 -12.64 -5.05
CA ASP A 9 3.01 -12.24 -5.72
C ASP A 9 2.15 -11.25 -4.92
N HIS A 10 2.69 -10.64 -3.87
CA HIS A 10 1.89 -9.79 -2.97
C HIS A 10 2.21 -8.31 -3.18
N VAL A 11 1.27 -7.59 -3.78
CA VAL A 11 1.31 -6.13 -3.86
C VAL A 11 0.54 -5.53 -2.67
N VAL A 12 1.16 -4.56 -2.00
CA VAL A 12 0.55 -3.83 -0.89
C VAL A 12 0.55 -2.35 -1.20
N ALA A 13 -0.55 -1.71 -0.86
CA ALA A 13 -0.63 -0.26 -0.86
C ALA A 13 -0.72 0.29 0.56
N SER A 14 -0.19 1.49 0.74
CA SER A 14 -0.28 2.24 1.98
C SER A 14 -0.89 3.62 1.74
N LEU A 15 -1.68 4.06 2.72
CA LEU A 15 -2.26 5.40 2.79
C LEU A 15 -1.91 5.99 4.14
N VAL A 16 -1.40 7.22 4.09
CA VAL A 16 -1.22 8.09 5.26
C VAL A 16 -2.15 9.28 5.11
N GLN A 17 -2.62 9.81 6.24
CA GLN A 17 -3.49 10.97 6.27
C GLN A 17 -2.77 12.10 6.99
N PHE A 18 -2.95 13.33 6.49
CA PHE A 18 -2.47 14.54 7.12
C PHE A 18 -3.65 15.50 7.29
N THR A 19 -3.66 16.22 8.40
CA THR A 19 -4.68 17.24 8.72
C THR A 19 -3.95 18.47 9.23
N GLY A 20 -4.20 19.64 8.62
CA GLY A 20 -3.47 20.87 8.98
C GLY A 20 -1.95 20.77 8.81
N GLY A 21 -1.48 19.94 7.87
CA GLY A 21 -0.03 19.71 7.64
C GLY A 21 0.62 18.74 8.62
N VAL A 22 -0.13 18.15 9.56
CA VAL A 22 0.40 17.22 10.58
C VAL A 22 -0.10 15.80 10.30
N PRO A 23 0.73 14.75 10.51
CA PRO A 23 0.30 13.36 10.37
C PRO A 23 -0.88 13.00 11.29
N ASN A 24 -1.99 12.55 10.69
CA ASN A 24 -3.10 11.93 11.42
C ASN A 24 -2.99 10.40 11.32
N LYS A 25 -2.38 9.78 12.33
CA LYS A 25 -2.08 8.34 12.34
C LYS A 25 -3.33 7.46 12.40
N ASP A 26 -4.42 7.95 12.99
CA ASP A 26 -5.69 7.22 13.07
C ASP A 26 -6.34 7.05 11.70
N GLY A 27 -5.98 7.92 10.75
CA GLY A 27 -6.38 7.84 9.34
C GLY A 27 -5.54 6.88 8.49
N TYR A 28 -4.46 6.29 9.02
CA TYR A 28 -3.55 5.47 8.22
C TYR A 28 -4.19 4.15 7.85
N ARG A 29 -3.99 3.70 6.61
CA ARG A 29 -4.56 2.45 6.12
C ARG A 29 -3.53 1.67 5.31
N ARG A 30 -3.65 0.34 5.37
CA ARG A 30 -2.89 -0.59 4.55
C ARG A 30 -3.89 -1.43 3.77
N PHE A 31 -3.57 -1.67 2.52
CA PHE A 31 -4.42 -2.43 1.62
C PHE A 31 -3.61 -3.61 1.10
N ARG A 32 -4.16 -4.81 1.26
CA ARG A 32 -3.78 -5.92 0.38
C ARG A 32 -4.49 -5.67 -0.94
N VAL A 33 -3.71 -5.56 -2.00
CA VAL A 33 -4.24 -5.38 -3.35
C VAL A 33 -4.91 -6.68 -3.76
N ARG A 34 -6.10 -6.56 -4.36
CA ARG A 34 -6.85 -7.71 -4.87
C ARG A 34 -6.64 -7.84 -6.38
N GLY A 35 -6.64 -9.07 -6.87
CA GLY A 35 -6.67 -9.33 -8.31
C GLY A 35 -8.03 -9.03 -8.93
N PRO A 36 -8.13 -9.10 -10.27
CA PRO A 36 -9.36 -8.82 -11.01
C PRO A 36 -10.54 -9.67 -10.55
N ASP A 37 -10.28 -10.93 -10.18
CA ASP A 37 -11.26 -11.90 -9.69
C ASP A 37 -11.53 -11.77 -8.18
N GLY A 38 -10.94 -10.77 -7.52
CA GLY A 38 -11.06 -10.53 -6.08
C GLY A 38 -10.19 -11.43 -5.21
N ASP A 39 -9.33 -12.25 -5.82
CA ASP A 39 -8.31 -13.05 -5.15
C ASP A 39 -7.15 -12.18 -4.63
N ASN A 40 -6.17 -12.81 -3.98
CA ASN A 40 -4.98 -12.12 -3.45
C ASN A 40 -3.80 -12.18 -4.42
N ASP A 41 -4.05 -12.39 -5.72
CA ASP A 41 -3.04 -12.36 -6.78
C ASP A 41 -3.33 -11.20 -7.75
N PRO A 42 -2.89 -9.99 -7.42
CA PRO A 42 -3.01 -8.84 -8.31
C PRO A 42 -2.06 -8.90 -9.51
N GLY A 43 -1.20 -9.92 -9.60
CA GLY A 43 -0.01 -9.90 -10.45
C GLY A 43 0.96 -8.78 -10.08
N ASN A 44 2.02 -8.64 -10.88
CA ASN A 44 3.08 -7.64 -10.66
C ASN A 44 2.80 -6.34 -11.43
N ASN A 45 1.60 -5.77 -11.27
CA ASN A 45 1.16 -4.58 -12.01
C ASN A 45 0.75 -3.43 -11.08
N ASP A 46 1.67 -2.50 -10.86
CA ASP A 46 1.46 -1.28 -10.06
C ASP A 46 0.26 -0.44 -10.51
N PHE A 47 -0.05 -0.43 -11.80
CA PHE A 47 -1.15 0.36 -12.35
C PHE A 47 -2.50 -0.24 -11.97
N ALA A 48 -2.63 -1.56 -12.10
CA ALA A 48 -3.81 -2.28 -11.64
C ALA A 48 -4.00 -2.14 -10.12
N ALA A 49 -2.90 -2.23 -9.36
CA ALA A 49 -2.90 -2.05 -7.92
C ALA A 49 -3.37 -0.65 -7.49
N MET A 50 -2.87 0.39 -8.15
CA MET A 50 -3.30 1.77 -7.88
C MET A 50 -4.79 1.94 -8.17
N ARG A 51 -5.26 1.43 -9.32
CA ARG A 51 -6.67 1.53 -9.71
C ARG A 51 -7.59 0.86 -8.69
N GLU A 52 -7.26 -0.36 -8.28
CA GLU A 52 -8.01 -1.14 -7.29
C GLU A 52 -8.11 -0.41 -5.94
N VAL A 53 -6.97 0.02 -5.40
CA VAL A 53 -6.91 0.57 -4.05
C VAL A 53 -7.59 1.94 -3.97
N VAL A 54 -7.32 2.81 -4.95
CA VAL A 54 -7.93 4.15 -5.01
C VAL A 54 -9.44 4.03 -5.17
N GLY A 55 -9.90 3.28 -6.17
CA GLY A 55 -11.33 3.10 -6.43
C GLY A 55 -12.06 2.49 -5.23
N ARG A 56 -11.53 1.40 -4.65
CA ARG A 56 -12.11 0.75 -3.46
C ARG A 56 -12.17 1.68 -2.26
N ARG A 57 -11.13 2.48 -2.02
CA ARG A 57 -11.08 3.39 -0.87
C ARG A 57 -12.13 4.48 -0.98
N TYR A 58 -12.24 5.12 -2.14
CA TYR A 58 -13.12 6.28 -2.30
C TYR A 58 -14.58 5.89 -2.47
N ARG A 59 -14.88 4.76 -3.12
CA ARG A 59 -16.25 4.19 -3.12
C ARG A 59 -16.75 3.97 -1.70
N ARG A 60 -15.93 3.33 -0.85
CA ARG A 60 -16.26 3.13 0.56
C ARG A 60 -16.49 4.44 1.31
N LEU A 61 -15.68 5.48 1.07
CA LEU A 61 -15.87 6.78 1.73
C LEU A 61 -17.20 7.42 1.35
N ILE A 62 -17.61 7.31 0.08
CA ILE A 62 -18.92 7.76 -0.38
C ILE A 62 -20.03 6.96 0.29
N ASP A 63 -19.95 5.63 0.27
CA ASP A 63 -20.95 4.74 0.87
C ASP A 63 -21.12 5.00 2.38
N GLU A 64 -20.04 5.34 3.07
CA GLU A 64 -20.01 5.66 4.50
C GLU A 64 -20.34 7.14 4.80
N GLY A 65 -20.59 7.98 3.79
CA GLY A 65 -20.84 9.43 3.97
C GLY A 65 -19.68 10.17 4.63
N THR A 66 -18.45 9.66 4.50
CA THR A 66 -17.27 10.22 5.14
C THR A 66 -16.67 11.33 4.26
N PRO A 67 -16.22 12.46 4.86
CA PRO A 67 -15.60 13.54 4.09
C PRO A 67 -14.42 13.08 3.23
N LEU A 68 -14.37 13.60 2.00
CA LEU A 68 -13.27 13.38 1.06
C LEU A 68 -12.10 14.32 1.37
N PRO A 69 -10.86 13.94 1.04
CA PRO A 69 -9.69 14.81 1.23
C PRO A 69 -9.66 15.95 0.21
N ASP A 70 -9.09 17.09 0.60
CA ASP A 70 -8.89 18.24 -0.29
C ASP A 70 -7.76 18.01 -1.31
N LEU A 71 -6.84 17.10 -0.99
CA LEU A 71 -5.70 16.73 -1.85
C LEU A 71 -5.38 15.25 -1.71
N VAL A 72 -5.18 14.59 -2.85
CA VAL A 72 -4.63 13.24 -2.93
C VAL A 72 -3.24 13.28 -3.55
N LEU A 73 -2.27 12.75 -2.82
CA LEU A 73 -0.89 12.58 -3.27
C LEU A 73 -0.62 11.12 -3.62
N ILE A 74 -0.11 10.87 -4.82
CA ILE A 74 0.35 9.56 -5.31
C ILE A 74 1.89 9.53 -5.33
N ASP A 75 2.53 8.54 -4.69
CA ASP A 75 3.99 8.34 -4.79
C ASP A 75 4.37 7.72 -6.14
N GLY A 76 4.27 8.52 -7.20
CA GLY A 76 4.84 8.20 -8.50
C GLY A 76 4.48 9.18 -9.61
N GLY A 77 4.83 8.77 -10.83
CA GLY A 77 4.73 9.60 -12.03
C GLY A 77 3.41 9.46 -12.80
N HIS A 78 3.41 9.97 -14.03
CA HIS A 78 2.26 10.04 -14.95
C HIS A 78 1.37 8.80 -14.97
N GLY A 79 1.95 7.62 -15.16
CA GLY A 79 1.19 6.37 -15.26
C GLY A 79 0.34 6.12 -14.02
N GLN A 80 0.93 6.26 -12.83
CA GLN A 80 0.21 6.00 -11.57
C GLN A 80 -0.83 7.08 -11.26
N VAL A 81 -0.52 8.35 -11.56
CA VAL A 81 -1.49 9.45 -11.41
C VAL A 81 -2.70 9.23 -12.31
N ARG A 82 -2.46 8.91 -13.58
CA ARG A 82 -3.52 8.63 -14.55
C ARG A 82 -4.42 7.47 -14.08
N MET A 83 -3.82 6.38 -13.60
CA MET A 83 -4.60 5.25 -13.08
C MET A 83 -5.45 5.61 -11.85
N ALA A 84 -4.92 6.46 -10.97
CA ALA A 84 -5.68 6.95 -9.83
C ALA A 84 -6.83 7.88 -10.26
N VAL A 85 -6.61 8.74 -11.25
CA VAL A 85 -7.67 9.60 -11.84
C VAL A 85 -8.77 8.74 -12.46
N GLU A 86 -8.42 7.80 -13.34
CA GLU A 86 -9.40 6.90 -13.98
C GLU A 86 -10.19 6.11 -12.91
N ALA A 87 -9.55 5.64 -11.83
CA ALA A 87 -10.23 4.94 -10.75
C ALA A 87 -11.23 5.80 -9.97
N LEU A 88 -10.96 7.09 -9.82
CA LEU A 88 -11.87 8.05 -9.19
C LEU A 88 -13.08 8.32 -10.08
N GLU A 89 -12.85 8.52 -11.38
CA GLU A 89 -13.91 8.70 -12.38
C GLU A 89 -14.85 7.49 -12.42
N GLU A 90 -14.30 6.28 -12.47
CA GLU A 90 -15.08 5.02 -12.41
C GLU A 90 -15.86 4.85 -11.11
N ALA A 91 -15.35 5.39 -10.00
CA ALA A 91 -16.04 5.38 -8.73
C ALA A 91 -17.08 6.51 -8.61
N GLY A 92 -17.20 7.40 -9.60
CA GLY A 92 -18.07 8.57 -9.53
C GLY A 92 -17.61 9.60 -8.49
N VAL A 93 -16.33 9.60 -8.15
CA VAL A 93 -15.74 10.44 -7.10
C VAL A 93 -15.14 11.68 -7.75
N LEU A 94 -15.62 12.86 -7.35
CA LEU A 94 -14.98 14.13 -7.69
C LEU A 94 -14.16 14.62 -6.50
N LEU A 95 -12.85 14.74 -6.69
CA LEU A 95 -11.93 15.30 -5.70
C LEU A 95 -11.49 16.71 -6.10
N PRO A 96 -11.25 17.62 -5.14
CA PRO A 96 -10.75 18.95 -5.46
C PRO A 96 -9.37 18.94 -6.12
N CYS A 97 -8.49 18.02 -5.71
CA CYS A 97 -7.14 17.94 -6.24
C CYS A 97 -6.53 16.53 -6.10
N ILE A 98 -5.91 16.05 -7.17
CA ILE A 98 -5.05 14.87 -7.17
C ILE A 98 -3.75 15.18 -7.91
N ILE A 99 -2.62 14.79 -7.31
CA ILE A 99 -1.29 14.97 -7.86
C ILE A 99 -0.41 13.74 -7.62
N GLY A 100 0.59 13.56 -8.46
CA GLY A 100 1.74 12.69 -8.21
C GLY A 100 2.97 13.48 -7.78
N LEU A 101 3.92 12.79 -7.15
CA LEU A 101 5.25 13.33 -6.87
C LEU A 101 6.31 12.38 -7.43
N ALA A 102 6.93 12.76 -8.55
CA ALA A 102 7.93 11.95 -9.22
C ALA A 102 9.31 12.05 -8.53
N LYS A 103 9.94 10.91 -8.24
CA LYS A 103 11.14 10.80 -7.38
C LYS A 103 12.41 11.52 -7.89
N ARG A 104 12.62 11.65 -9.20
CA ARG A 104 13.91 12.16 -9.74
C ARG A 104 14.13 13.64 -9.42
N GLU A 105 13.11 14.45 -9.61
CA GLU A 105 13.21 15.91 -9.49
C GLU A 105 12.20 16.52 -8.51
N GLU A 106 11.47 15.67 -7.78
CA GLU A 106 10.34 16.12 -6.95
C GLU A 106 9.29 16.87 -7.77
N THR A 107 9.14 16.46 -9.03
CA THR A 107 8.21 17.05 -9.99
C THR A 107 6.79 16.69 -9.59
N ILE A 108 5.95 17.71 -9.45
CA ILE A 108 4.53 17.54 -9.20
C ILE A 108 3.88 17.21 -10.55
N ILE A 109 3.14 16.10 -10.59
CA ILE A 109 2.38 15.67 -11.75
C ILE A 109 0.91 15.96 -11.48
N ARG A 110 0.28 16.81 -12.26
CA ARG A 110 -1.14 17.17 -12.10
C ARG A 110 -2.04 16.12 -12.75
N ALA A 111 -3.33 16.15 -12.39
CA ALA A 111 -4.36 15.26 -12.95
C ALA A 111 -4.48 15.33 -14.49
N ASP A 112 -4.22 16.52 -15.07
CA ASP A 112 -4.21 16.76 -16.51
C ASP A 112 -2.90 16.31 -17.20
N GLY A 113 -1.96 15.73 -16.45
CA GLY A 113 -0.65 15.33 -16.93
C GLY A 113 0.35 16.47 -17.06
N ALA A 114 0.02 17.70 -16.64
CA ALA A 114 1.00 18.78 -16.60
C ALA A 114 2.03 18.55 -15.51
N GLU A 115 3.30 18.83 -15.83
CA GLU A 115 4.40 18.81 -14.86
C GLU A 115 4.62 20.19 -14.27
N VAL A 116 4.81 20.24 -12.95
CA VAL A 116 5.14 21.46 -12.22
C VAL A 116 6.41 21.22 -11.42
N VAL A 117 7.47 21.92 -11.82
CA VAL A 117 8.75 21.94 -11.10
C VAL A 117 8.77 23.16 -10.20
N VAL A 118 9.00 22.95 -8.91
CA VAL A 118 9.12 24.02 -7.92
C VAL A 118 10.47 23.93 -7.21
N SER A 119 10.90 25.05 -6.64
CA SER A 119 12.15 25.10 -5.89
C SER A 119 12.11 24.12 -4.71
N ARG A 120 13.20 23.39 -4.47
CA ARG A 120 13.37 22.54 -3.26
C ARG A 120 13.28 23.31 -1.94
N ARG A 121 13.37 24.65 -1.98
CA ARG A 121 13.20 25.50 -0.80
C ARG A 121 11.73 25.80 -0.51
N ASP A 122 10.84 25.58 -1.46
CA ASP A 122 9.40 25.79 -1.34
C ASP A 122 8.83 24.96 -0.18
N GLN A 123 7.98 25.59 0.63
CA GLN A 123 7.42 24.95 1.82
C GLN A 123 6.32 23.95 1.48
N GLY A 124 5.56 24.21 0.40
CA GLY A 124 4.56 23.27 -0.11
C GLY A 124 5.22 21.99 -0.62
N LEU A 125 6.30 22.11 -1.40
CA LEU A 125 7.05 20.94 -1.87
C LEU A 125 7.60 20.12 -0.71
N LYS A 126 8.19 20.78 0.30
CA LYS A 126 8.69 20.08 1.50
C LYS A 126 7.59 19.33 2.23
N LEU A 127 6.39 19.88 2.30
CA LEU A 127 5.24 19.18 2.88
C LEU A 127 4.85 17.96 2.04
N LEU A 128 4.78 18.08 0.71
CA LEU A 128 4.48 16.94 -0.18
C LEU A 128 5.53 15.83 -0.05
N MET A 129 6.81 16.20 -0.01
CA MET A 129 7.90 15.26 0.26
C MET A 129 7.74 14.59 1.62
N TYR A 130 7.37 15.33 2.67
CA TYR A 130 7.13 14.76 3.98
C TYR A 130 5.97 13.75 3.99
N VAL A 131 4.86 14.08 3.31
CA VAL A 131 3.73 13.15 3.17
C VAL A 131 4.14 11.88 2.44
N ARG A 132 4.90 11.99 1.34
CA ARG A 132 5.44 10.84 0.59
C ARG A 132 6.34 9.99 1.48
N ASP A 133 7.32 10.62 2.13
CA ASP A 133 8.32 9.92 2.93
C ASP A 133 7.67 9.19 4.11
N GLU A 134 6.62 9.76 4.68
CA GLU A 134 5.80 9.13 5.72
C GLU A 134 4.99 7.94 5.18
N ALA A 135 4.40 8.05 3.98
CA ALA A 135 3.73 6.92 3.33
C ALA A 135 4.70 5.77 3.08
N HIS A 136 5.85 6.09 2.51
CA HIS A 136 6.89 5.12 2.23
C HIS A 136 7.44 4.49 3.53
N ARG A 137 7.65 5.28 4.59
CA ARG A 137 8.03 4.78 5.94
C ARG A 137 6.98 3.81 6.48
N PHE A 138 5.71 4.18 6.40
CA PHE A 138 4.60 3.37 6.91
C PHE A 138 4.46 2.04 6.15
N CYS A 139 4.72 2.07 4.85
CA CYS A 139 4.77 0.91 3.96
C CYS A 139 5.94 -0.02 4.30
N ARG A 140 7.18 0.49 4.33
CA ARG A 140 8.38 -0.29 4.69
C ARG A 140 8.27 -0.95 6.07
N ARG A 141 7.70 -0.26 7.06
CA ARG A 141 7.46 -0.85 8.39
C ARG A 141 6.57 -2.09 8.32
N TYR A 142 5.55 -2.05 7.47
CA TYR A 142 4.66 -3.20 7.28
C TYR A 142 5.35 -4.33 6.52
N PHE A 143 6.14 -3.98 5.52
CA PHE A 143 6.97 -4.93 4.78
C PHE A 143 7.87 -5.75 5.71
N HIS A 144 8.62 -5.07 6.61
CA HIS A 144 9.46 -5.77 7.59
C HIS A 144 8.66 -6.67 8.54
N LEU A 145 7.43 -6.28 8.91
CA LEU A 145 6.56 -7.11 9.74
C LEU A 145 6.11 -8.38 9.01
N LEU A 146 5.74 -8.25 7.72
CA LEU A 146 5.32 -9.38 6.90
C LEU A 146 6.47 -10.37 6.66
N GLN A 147 7.67 -9.87 6.36
CA GLN A 147 8.86 -10.72 6.20
C GLN A 147 9.19 -11.50 7.47
N ARG A 148 9.14 -10.86 8.64
CA ARG A 148 9.34 -11.55 9.93
C ARG A 148 8.32 -12.68 10.12
N LYS A 149 7.04 -12.40 9.88
CA LYS A 149 5.98 -13.42 9.98
C LYS A 149 6.15 -14.57 8.98
N ALA A 150 6.66 -14.30 7.78
CA ALA A 150 6.93 -15.33 6.79
C ALA A 150 8.12 -16.21 7.20
N LEU A 151 9.16 -15.63 7.79
CA LEU A 151 10.30 -16.35 8.37
C LEU A 151 9.90 -17.18 9.61
N ASP A 152 8.90 -16.73 10.38
CA ASP A 152 8.39 -17.42 11.56
C ASP A 152 7.43 -18.58 11.22
N GLN A 153 7.00 -18.72 9.96
CA GLN A 153 6.18 -19.87 9.54
C GLN A 153 7.07 -21.08 9.24
N PRO A 154 6.80 -22.26 9.82
CA PRO A 154 7.53 -23.47 9.45
C PRO A 154 7.28 -23.73 7.95
N PRO A 155 8.30 -24.20 7.20
CA PRO A 155 8.14 -24.44 5.77
C PRO A 155 6.94 -25.36 5.54
N ALA A 156 6.06 -24.97 4.60
CA ALA A 156 4.92 -25.76 4.18
C ALA A 156 5.42 -27.08 3.58
N GLY A 157 5.49 -28.12 4.41
CA GLY A 157 6.08 -29.39 4.01
C GLY A 157 6.50 -30.35 5.12
N SER A 158 6.45 -29.98 6.42
CA SER A 158 6.68 -30.97 7.49
C SER A 158 5.45 -31.86 7.69
N LYS A 159 5.24 -32.82 6.77
CA LYS A 159 4.44 -34.00 7.08
C LYS A 159 5.01 -34.60 8.36
N GLY A 160 4.20 -34.61 9.41
CA GLY A 160 4.57 -35.12 10.73
C GLY A 160 5.18 -36.50 10.62
N ASN A 161 6.49 -36.59 10.91
CA ASN A 161 7.15 -37.88 11.04
C ASN A 161 6.70 -38.47 12.38
N ASN A 162 5.62 -39.25 12.35
CA ASN A 162 5.15 -40.07 13.47
C ASN A 162 6.17 -41.18 13.74
N LEU A 163 7.29 -40.86 14.40
CA LEU A 163 8.09 -41.87 15.08
C LEU A 163 7.30 -42.36 16.28
N ARG A 164 6.53 -43.43 16.07
CA ARG A 164 6.01 -44.30 17.12
C ARG A 164 7.19 -44.73 18.00
N ARG A 165 7.33 -44.10 19.17
CA ARG A 165 8.15 -44.63 20.27
C ARG A 165 7.55 -45.95 20.71
N SER A 166 8.07 -47.06 20.19
CA SER A 166 7.85 -48.38 20.74
C SER A 166 8.41 -48.38 22.17
N ARG A 167 7.53 -48.42 23.17
CA ARG A 167 7.89 -48.74 24.55
C ARG A 167 8.33 -50.22 24.57
N ARG A 168 9.64 -50.48 24.53
CA ARG A 168 10.18 -51.77 24.98
C ARG A 168 10.29 -51.72 26.50
N SER A 169 9.48 -52.55 27.15
CA SER A 169 9.57 -52.92 28.56
C SER A 169 10.92 -53.58 28.86
N LEU A 170 11.64 -53.05 29.85
CA LEU A 170 12.77 -53.74 30.49
C LEU A 170 12.23 -54.79 31.48
N PRO A 171 12.83 -55.99 31.58
CA PRO A 171 12.40 -56.97 32.58
C PRO A 171 12.92 -56.60 33.97
N ARG A 172 12.09 -56.85 34.99
CA ARG A 172 12.45 -56.79 36.41
C ARG A 172 13.34 -57.99 36.75
N ASN A 173 14.54 -57.74 37.28
CA ASN A 173 15.34 -58.77 37.95
C ASN A 173 14.68 -59.17 39.28
N ARG A 174 14.64 -60.47 39.54
CA ARG A 174 14.61 -61.07 40.88
C ARG A 174 16.02 -61.55 41.20
#